data_AF-A0A2A5M9I1-F1
#
_entry.id   AF-A0A2A5M9I1-F1
#
_cell.length_a   1.000
_cell.length_b   1.000
_cell.length_c   1.000
_cell.angle_alpha   90.00
_cell.angle_beta   90.00
_cell.angle_gamma   90.00
#
_symmetry.space_group_name_H-M   'P 1'
#
loop_
_entity.id
_entity.type
_entity.pdbx_description
1 polymer ?
#
loop_
_entity_poly.entity_id
_entity_poly.type
_entity_poly.pdbx_seq_one_letter_code
_entity_poly.pdbx_strand_id
1 'polypeptide(L)' 'MILKNPLDMHLHLRDNQMLELIAPLSARDFCAAVIMPN' A
#
# COMPACT_ATOMS: atom_id res chain seq x y z
N MET A 1 -8.37 -17.45 10.58
CA MET A 1 -8.43 -17.46 9.10
C MET A 1 -7.15 -16.81 8.60
N ILE A 2 -6.46 -17.39 7.61
CA ILE A 2 -5.23 -16.83 7.02
C ILE A 2 -5.55 -16.43 5.58
N LEU A 3 -5.29 -15.16 5.22
CA LEU A 3 -5.41 -14.69 3.85
C LEU A 3 -4.11 -14.98 3.11
N LYS A 4 -4.22 -15.54 1.90
CA LYS A 4 -3.07 -15.76 1.01
C LYS A 4 -3.00 -14.59 0.04
N ASN A 5 -1.84 -13.93 -0.03
CA ASN A 5 -1.54 -12.85 -0.98
C ASN A 5 -2.62 -11.73 -1.00
N PRO A 6 -2.85 -11.05 0.14
CA PRO A 6 -3.79 -9.94 0.20
C PRO A 6 -3.36 -8.77 -0.70
N LEU A 7 -4.33 -8.18 -1.41
CA LEU A 7 -4.12 -7.07 -2.35
C LEU A 7 -4.84 -5.81 -1.87
N ASP A 8 -4.20 -4.65 -2.02
CA ASP A 8 -4.82 -3.33 -1.81
C ASP A 8 -5.16 -2.70 -3.17
N MET A 9 -6.43 -2.74 -3.56
CA MET A 9 -6.86 -2.32 -4.90
C MET A 9 -7.06 -0.80 -5.02
N HIS A 10 -6.84 -0.01 -3.96
CA HIS A 10 -7.04 1.44 -3.99
C HIS A 10 -6.13 2.13 -2.96
N LEU A 11 -4.88 2.42 -3.36
CA LEU A 11 -3.89 3.05 -2.48
C LEU A 11 -3.43 4.43 -3.00
N HIS A 12 -3.38 5.41 -2.10
CA HIS A 12 -2.74 6.70 -2.34
C HIS A 12 -1.45 6.80 -1.51
N LEU A 13 -0.29 6.83 -2.17
CA LEU A 13 1.00 6.95 -1.49
C LEU A 13 1.39 8.39 -1.19
N ARG A 14 0.91 9.34 -2.01
CA ARG A 14 1.37 10.74 -2.04
C ARG A 14 2.90 10.81 -2.26
N ASP A 15 3.50 11.98 -2.01
CA ASP A 15 4.91 12.26 -2.29
C ASP A 15 5.74 12.54 -1.02
N ASN A 16 7.06 12.51 -1.19
CA ASN A 16 8.07 12.91 -0.19
C ASN A 16 7.88 12.21 1.16
N GLN A 17 7.82 12.98 2.25
CA GLN A 17 7.71 12.47 3.62
C GLN A 17 6.47 11.59 3.82
N MET A 18 5.39 11.82 3.07
CA MET A 18 4.20 10.98 3.15
C MET A 18 4.44 9.61 2.52
N LEU A 19 5.15 9.55 1.39
CA LEU A 19 5.52 8.29 0.76
C LEU A 19 6.42 7.45 1.69
N GLU A 20 7.43 8.08 2.29
CA GLU A 20 8.36 7.42 3.24
C GLU A 20 7.63 6.83 4.45
N LEU A 21 6.56 7.49 4.91
CA LEU A 21 5.74 7.02 6.03
C LEU A 21 4.77 5.91 5.62
N ILE A 22 4.03 6.08 4.51
CA ILE A 22 2.91 5.22 4.15
C ILE A 22 3.35 3.93 3.47
N ALA A 23 4.34 3.99 2.57
CA ALA A 23 4.79 2.81 1.82
C ALA A 23 5.13 1.59 2.70
N PRO A 24 5.92 1.71 3.79
CA PRO A 24 6.22 0.56 4.64
C PRO A 24 5.01 0.07 5.45
N LEU A 25 4.09 0.97 5.82
CA LEU A 25 2.89 0.60 6.58
C LEU A 25 1.92 -0.20 5.70
N SER A 26 1.73 0.20 4.45
CA SER A 26 0.89 -0.54 3.50
C SER A 26 1.52 -1.88 3.09
N ALA A 27 2.82 -1.91 2.80
CA ALA A 27 3.53 -3.11 2.35
C ALA A 27 3.66 -4.20 3.44
N ARG A 28 3.45 -3.85 4.72
CA ARG A 28 3.51 -4.81 5.84
C ARG A 28 2.45 -5.91 5.72
N ASP A 29 1.24 -5.52 5.33
CA ASP A 29 0.07 -6.37 5.41
C ASP A 29 -0.43 -6.83 4.02
N PHE A 30 -0.03 -6.14 2.94
CA PHE A 30 -0.43 -6.42 1.55
C PHE A 30 0.74 -6.83 0.66
N CYS A 31 0.53 -7.79 -0.24
CA CYS A 31 1.57 -8.26 -1.16
C CYS A 31 1.66 -7.45 -2.46
N ALA A 32 0.61 -6.72 -2.83
CA ALA A 32 0.62 -5.78 -3.95
C ALA A 32 -0.50 -4.74 -3.81
N ALA A 33 -0.37 -3.62 -4.54
CA ALA A 33 -1.37 -2.57 -4.55
C ALA A 33 -1.55 -1.90 -5.92
N VAL A 34 -2.75 -1.36 -6.17
CA VAL A 34 -3.02 -0.46 -7.30
C VAL A 34 -2.90 0.98 -6.80
N ILE A 35 -1.88 1.69 -7.31
CA ILE A 35 -1.62 3.07 -6.92
C ILE A 35 -2.51 4.01 -7.72
N MET A 36 -3.25 4.86 -7.02
CA MET A 36 -4.06 5.89 -7.63
C MET A 36 -3.18 7.05 -8.12
N PRO A 37 -3.53 7.67 -9.25
CA PRO A 37 -2.67 8.67 -9.91
C PRO A 37 -2.73 10.06 -9.26
N ASN A 38 -3.49 10.25 -8.18
CA ASN A 38 -3.76 11.53 -7.52
C ASN A 38 -3.35 11.56 -6.04
#